data_AF-A0A7Z7J0U2-F1
#
_entry.id   AF-A0A7Z7J0U2-F1
#
_cell.length_a   1.000
_cell.length_b   1.000
_cell.length_c   1.000
_cell.angle_alpha   90.00
_cell.angle_beta   90.00
_cell.angle_gamma   90.00
#
_symmetry.space_group_name_H-M   'P 1'
#
loop_
_entity.id
_entity.type
_entity.pdbx_description
1 polymer ?
#
loop_
_entity_poly.entity_id
_entity_poly.type
_entity_poly.pdbx_seq_one_letter_code
_entity_poly.pdbx_strand_id
1 'polypeptide(L)'
;MGLWSGTKRAAKFTFVSMPLSILGVNQLRAGNATITSLWRSVVNPACPECDEGVMMRLGSNFTAERSVEPDGTVVTLYPWHCSKCTFAFLEVDDLKVVREGCIRHRNERVAAEMTTIEAEERAAIARGHRIQSRAFFGAAAVALVGFLYMLASGASFLLALNWLSFAFLFWVLALKKSYRAWQVTTGTLFIEGAFWHWLKHEKWIT
;
A
#
# COMPACT_ATOMS: atom_id res chain seq x y z
N MET A 1 35.34 0.68 53.57
CA MET A 1 36.07 0.55 52.29
C MET A 1 35.23 -0.30 51.33
N GLY A 2 34.90 0.25 50.15
CA GLY A 2 34.62 -0.49 48.92
C GLY A 2 33.31 -1.26 48.74
N LEU A 3 32.19 -0.56 48.47
CA LEU A 3 30.95 -1.16 47.90
C LEU A 3 30.71 -0.69 46.45
N TRP A 4 31.79 -0.49 45.69
CA TRP A 4 31.75 0.04 44.32
C TRP A 4 32.81 -0.63 43.43
N SER A 5 32.49 -1.80 42.85
CA SER A 5 33.30 -2.35 41.75
C SER A 5 32.60 -3.39 40.85
N GLY A 6 31.27 -3.58 40.95
CA GLY A 6 30.55 -4.60 40.15
C GLY A 6 29.79 -4.08 38.93
N THR A 7 29.44 -2.79 38.87
CA THR A 7 28.36 -2.32 37.96
C THR A 7 28.81 -1.97 36.54
N LYS A 8 30.12 -1.84 36.28
CA LYS A 8 30.62 -1.34 34.98
C LYS A 8 30.86 -2.42 33.90
N ARG A 9 30.74 -3.72 34.22
CA ARG A 9 30.93 -4.80 33.22
C ARG A 9 29.64 -5.44 32.71
N ALA A 10 28.55 -5.40 33.47
CA ALA A 10 27.27 -5.98 33.02
C ALA A 10 26.57 -5.15 31.93
N ALA A 11 26.78 -3.82 31.90
CA ALA A 11 26.17 -2.95 30.90
C ALA A 11 26.87 -2.99 29.52
N LYS A 12 28.09 -3.52 29.41
CA LYS A 12 28.80 -3.61 28.11
C LYS A 12 28.39 -4.83 27.28
N PHE A 13 27.79 -5.85 27.90
CA PHE A 13 27.35 -7.05 27.20
C PHE A 13 25.88 -7.04 26.79
N THR A 14 25.07 -6.09 27.28
CA THR A 14 23.66 -5.95 26.87
C THR A 14 23.47 -5.09 25.62
N PHE A 15 24.48 -4.30 25.20
CA PHE A 15 24.42 -3.52 23.96
C PHE A 15 25.02 -4.22 22.74
N VAL A 16 25.78 -5.31 22.92
CA VAL A 16 26.44 -6.03 21.80
C VAL A 16 25.64 -7.27 21.36
N SER A 17 24.61 -7.65 22.11
CA SER A 17 23.65 -8.68 21.71
C SER A 17 22.22 -8.14 21.74
N MET A 18 21.97 -7.00 21.10
CA MET A 18 20.61 -6.78 20.57
C MET A 18 20.43 -7.82 19.47
N PRO A 19 19.51 -8.78 19.62
CA PRO A 19 19.38 -9.85 18.65
C PRO A 19 18.92 -9.20 17.35
N LEU A 20 19.67 -9.43 16.26
CA LEU A 20 19.31 -8.98 14.91
C LEU A 20 17.89 -9.43 14.48
N SER A 21 17.25 -10.32 15.23
CA SER A 21 15.83 -10.67 15.09
C SER A 21 14.86 -9.56 15.54
N ILE A 22 15.22 -8.71 16.52
CA ILE A 22 14.43 -7.53 16.92
C ILE A 22 14.59 -6.38 15.90
N LEU A 23 15.76 -6.29 15.26
CA LEU A 23 15.99 -5.35 14.15
C LEU A 23 15.28 -5.76 12.86
N GLY A 24 14.47 -6.82 12.88
CA GLY A 24 13.52 -7.11 11.81
C GLY A 24 14.18 -7.13 10.44
N VAL A 25 15.40 -7.66 10.30
CA VAL A 25 16.14 -7.62 9.02
C VAL A 25 15.33 -8.29 7.90
N ASN A 26 14.57 -9.33 8.24
CA ASN A 26 13.61 -9.95 7.32
C ASN A 26 12.44 -9.03 6.98
N GLN A 27 11.94 -8.24 7.94
CA GLN A 27 10.90 -7.22 7.70
C GLN A 27 11.43 -6.05 6.85
N LEU A 28 12.69 -5.62 7.07
CA LEU A 28 13.35 -4.60 6.27
C LEU A 28 13.61 -5.09 4.84
N ARG A 29 14.04 -6.36 4.69
CA ARG A 29 14.24 -6.98 3.37
C ARG A 29 12.93 -7.17 2.64
N ALA A 30 11.89 -7.65 3.33
CA ALA A 30 10.54 -7.74 2.78
C ALA A 30 10.03 -6.36 2.35
N GLY A 31 10.17 -5.34 3.21
CA GLY A 31 9.80 -3.96 2.92
C GLY A 31 10.55 -3.37 1.72
N ASN A 32 11.86 -3.59 1.62
CA ASN A 32 12.65 -3.14 0.47
C ASN A 32 12.21 -3.81 -0.84
N ALA A 33 11.89 -5.11 -0.79
CA ALA A 33 11.33 -5.82 -1.94
C ALA A 33 9.97 -5.22 -2.35
N THR A 34 9.12 -4.88 -1.37
CA THR A 34 7.83 -4.21 -1.64
C THR A 34 7.99 -2.80 -2.21
N ILE A 35 8.94 -2.01 -1.69
CA ILE A 35 9.22 -0.66 -2.21
C ILE A 35 9.71 -0.75 -3.66
N THR A 36 10.59 -1.71 -3.94
CA THR A 36 11.13 -1.93 -5.29
C THR A 36 10.03 -2.37 -6.26
N SER A 37 9.14 -3.27 -5.86
CA SER A 37 8.02 -3.69 -6.71
C SER A 37 7.03 -2.56 -6.95
N LEU A 38 6.74 -1.75 -5.92
CA LEU A 38 5.91 -0.54 -6.06
C LEU A 38 6.54 0.45 -7.05
N TRP A 39 7.84 0.72 -6.94
CA TRP A 39 8.56 1.58 -7.88
C TRP A 39 8.51 1.05 -9.31
N ARG A 40 8.71 -0.27 -9.49
CA ARG A 40 8.61 -0.90 -10.81
C ARG A 40 7.19 -0.81 -11.38
N SER A 41 6.16 -0.92 -10.55
CA SER A 41 4.76 -0.82 -10.98
C SER A 41 4.34 0.60 -11.39
N VAL A 42 5.03 1.63 -10.90
CA VAL A 42 4.82 3.01 -11.31
C VAL A 42 5.43 3.27 -12.69
N VAL A 43 6.64 2.75 -12.91
CA VAL A 43 7.40 2.95 -14.15
C VAL A 43 6.88 2.07 -15.28
N ASN A 44 6.58 0.80 -15.00
CA ASN A 44 6.21 -0.21 -15.99
C ASN A 44 4.87 -0.87 -15.65
N PRO A 45 4.11 -1.36 -16.65
CA PRO A 45 2.92 -2.17 -16.41
C PRO A 45 3.31 -3.45 -15.64
N ALA A 46 2.84 -3.55 -14.40
CA ALA A 46 3.05 -4.72 -13.56
C ALA A 46 2.08 -5.83 -13.96
N CYS A 47 2.56 -7.07 -13.88
CA CYS A 47 1.73 -8.24 -14.17
C CYS A 47 0.62 -8.41 -13.12
N PRO A 48 -0.65 -8.57 -13.55
CA PRO A 48 -1.77 -8.71 -12.63
C PRO A 48 -1.75 -10.03 -11.86
N GLU A 49 -1.08 -11.07 -12.35
CA GLU A 49 -1.02 -12.35 -11.65
C GLU A 49 0.05 -12.40 -10.57
N CYS A 50 1.30 -12.12 -10.93
CA CYS A 50 2.43 -12.32 -10.02
C CYS A 50 2.83 -11.07 -9.22
N ASP A 51 2.31 -9.88 -9.51
CA ASP A 51 2.66 -8.58 -8.89
C ASP A 51 4.17 -8.19 -8.93
N GLU A 52 5.04 -9.07 -9.44
CA GLU A 52 6.49 -8.90 -9.48
C GLU A 52 7.06 -8.74 -10.89
N GLY A 53 6.40 -9.35 -11.88
CA GLY A 53 6.82 -9.34 -13.28
C GLY A 53 6.38 -8.07 -14.01
N VAL A 54 7.07 -7.74 -15.07
CA VAL A 54 6.73 -6.62 -15.96
C VAL A 54 6.09 -7.19 -17.23
N MET A 55 5.05 -6.53 -17.73
CA MET A 55 4.46 -6.87 -19.02
C MET A 55 5.36 -6.38 -20.15
N MET A 56 5.76 -7.30 -21.02
CA MET A 56 6.57 -7.03 -22.19
C MET A 56 5.75 -7.38 -23.43
N ARG A 57 5.85 -6.53 -24.45
CA ARG A 57 5.30 -6.84 -25.76
C ARG A 57 6.11 -7.95 -26.39
N LEU A 58 5.42 -9.00 -26.84
CA LEU A 58 6.06 -10.04 -27.63
C LEU A 58 6.37 -9.48 -29.03
N GLY A 59 7.59 -9.70 -29.51
CA GLY A 59 8.11 -9.04 -30.72
C GLY A 59 7.30 -9.33 -31.99
N SER A 60 7.67 -8.64 -33.08
CA SER A 60 7.00 -8.58 -34.40
C SER A 60 6.69 -9.91 -35.10
N ASN A 61 7.13 -11.04 -34.54
CA ASN A 61 6.98 -12.37 -35.12
C ASN A 61 5.69 -13.07 -34.67
N PHE A 62 4.98 -12.51 -33.69
CA PHE A 62 3.67 -12.99 -33.25
C PHE A 62 2.54 -12.23 -33.94
N THR A 63 1.48 -12.96 -34.30
CA THR A 63 0.31 -12.45 -35.00
C THR A 63 -0.38 -11.37 -34.18
N ALA A 64 -0.27 -10.12 -34.63
CA ALA A 64 -1.09 -9.03 -34.13
C ALA A 64 -2.53 -9.26 -34.60
N GLU A 65 -3.46 -9.38 -33.65
CA GLU A 65 -4.86 -9.59 -33.96
C GLU A 65 -5.52 -8.23 -34.23
N ARG A 66 -6.30 -8.14 -35.30
CA ARG A 66 -7.08 -6.93 -35.60
C ARG A 66 -8.46 -7.09 -35.01
N SER A 67 -8.76 -6.32 -33.98
CA SER A 67 -10.11 -6.23 -33.42
C SER A 67 -10.80 -5.01 -34.00
N VAL A 68 -12.09 -5.16 -34.33
CA VAL A 68 -12.94 -4.02 -34.70
C VAL A 68 -13.68 -3.61 -33.44
N GLU A 69 -13.35 -2.44 -32.91
CA GLU A 69 -14.09 -1.85 -31.79
C GLU A 69 -15.54 -1.56 -32.21
N PRO A 70 -16.48 -1.47 -31.26
CA PRO A 70 -17.89 -1.21 -31.55
C PRO A 70 -18.15 0.11 -32.31
N ASP A 71 -17.22 1.05 -32.30
CA ASP A 71 -17.26 2.30 -33.07
C ASP A 71 -16.79 2.17 -34.53
N GLY A 72 -16.46 0.95 -34.99
CA GLY A 72 -16.00 0.66 -36.35
C GLY A 72 -14.52 0.97 -36.60
N THR A 73 -13.77 1.40 -35.58
CA THR A 73 -12.32 1.58 -35.59
C THR A 73 -11.62 0.23 -35.59
N VAL A 74 -10.70 0.02 -36.53
CA VAL A 74 -9.86 -1.17 -36.58
C VAL A 74 -8.63 -0.94 -35.72
N VAL A 75 -8.55 -1.65 -34.58
CA VAL A 75 -7.42 -1.55 -33.65
C VAL A 75 -6.58 -2.81 -33.75
N THR A 76 -5.26 -2.62 -33.81
CA THR A 76 -4.30 -3.73 -33.84
C THR A 76 -3.85 -4.05 -32.41
N LEU A 77 -4.16 -5.26 -31.97
CA LEU A 77 -3.83 -5.77 -30.65
C LEU A 77 -2.55 -6.59 -30.72
N TYR A 78 -1.67 -6.36 -29.75
CA TYR A 78 -0.41 -7.08 -29.60
C TYR A 78 -0.46 -7.97 -28.36
N PRO A 79 0.15 -9.16 -28.40
CA PRO A 79 0.30 -10.00 -27.22
C PRO A 79 1.32 -9.39 -26.26
N TRP A 80 0.86 -9.09 -25.04
CA TRP A 80 1.67 -8.72 -23.91
C TRP A 80 1.84 -9.92 -22.99
N HIS A 81 3.08 -10.27 -22.65
CA HIS A 81 3.37 -11.40 -21.76
C HIS A 81 4.13 -10.94 -20.52
N CYS A 82 3.98 -11.68 -19.44
CA CYS A 82 4.79 -11.46 -18.25
C CYS A 82 6.23 -11.96 -18.43
N SER A 83 7.19 -11.28 -17.81
CA SER A 83 8.59 -11.73 -17.74
C SER A 83 8.84 -12.89 -16.78
N LYS A 84 7.91 -13.18 -15.87
CA LYS A 84 8.08 -14.18 -14.80
C LYS A 84 7.05 -15.30 -14.81
N CYS A 85 5.78 -14.97 -15.05
CA CYS A 85 4.70 -15.97 -15.11
C CYS A 85 4.22 -16.20 -16.55
N THR A 86 3.30 -17.15 -16.71
CA THR A 86 2.70 -17.54 -18.00
C THR A 86 1.54 -16.65 -18.44
N PHE A 87 1.22 -15.60 -17.68
CA PHE A 87 0.12 -14.70 -18.02
C PHE A 87 0.43 -13.90 -19.28
N ALA A 88 -0.52 -13.88 -20.21
CA ALA A 88 -0.49 -13.05 -21.40
C ALA A 88 -1.89 -12.56 -21.77
N PHE A 89 -1.98 -11.35 -22.32
CA PHE A 89 -3.24 -10.80 -22.83
C PHE A 89 -2.98 -9.91 -24.06
N LEU A 90 -4.03 -9.64 -24.83
CA LEU A 90 -3.98 -8.86 -26.07
C LEU A 90 -4.42 -7.42 -25.78
N GLU A 91 -3.60 -6.45 -26.17
CA GLU A 91 -3.90 -5.03 -25.96
C GLU A 91 -3.15 -4.15 -26.97
N VAL A 92 -3.60 -2.91 -27.12
CA VAL A 92 -2.97 -1.90 -28.00
C VAL A 92 -1.52 -1.61 -27.58
N ASP A 93 -0.70 -1.12 -28.51
CA ASP A 93 0.68 -0.66 -28.27
C ASP A 93 0.72 0.70 -27.52
N ASP A 94 -0.08 0.84 -26.46
CA ASP A 94 -0.04 1.98 -25.54
C ASP A 94 0.13 1.47 -24.10
N LEU A 95 1.25 1.84 -23.48
CA LEU A 95 1.59 1.48 -22.11
C LEU A 95 0.54 1.93 -21.09
N LYS A 96 -0.21 3.02 -21.36
CA LYS A 96 -1.28 3.49 -20.47
C LYS A 96 -2.47 2.53 -20.51
N VAL A 97 -2.92 2.18 -21.71
CA VAL A 97 -4.04 1.25 -21.93
C VAL A 97 -3.70 -0.13 -21.36
N VAL A 98 -2.48 -0.62 -21.61
CA VAL A 98 -1.97 -1.88 -21.04
C VAL A 98 -1.98 -1.85 -19.52
N ARG A 99 -1.56 -0.74 -18.92
CA ARG A 99 -1.57 -0.57 -17.46
C ARG A 99 -2.99 -0.60 -16.90
N GLU A 100 -3.93 0.09 -17.54
CA GLU A 100 -5.34 0.07 -17.17
C GLU A 100 -5.96 -1.32 -17.31
N GLY A 101 -5.65 -2.04 -18.40
CA GLY A 101 -6.03 -3.45 -18.59
C GLY A 101 -5.48 -4.36 -17.50
N CYS A 102 -4.21 -4.20 -17.13
CA CYS A 102 -3.61 -4.93 -16.00
C CYS A 102 -4.31 -4.62 -14.67
N ILE A 103 -4.61 -3.35 -14.39
CA ILE A 103 -5.32 -2.95 -13.18
C ILE A 103 -6.72 -3.57 -13.15
N ARG A 104 -7.44 -3.55 -14.27
CA ARG A 104 -8.76 -4.16 -14.42
C ARG A 104 -8.72 -5.66 -14.13
N HIS A 105 -7.83 -6.41 -14.78
CA HIS A 105 -7.66 -7.85 -14.54
C HIS A 105 -7.29 -8.16 -13.09
N ARG A 106 -6.42 -7.35 -12.48
CA ARG A 106 -6.08 -7.50 -11.06
C ARG A 106 -7.30 -7.27 -10.17
N ASN A 107 -8.09 -6.23 -10.44
CA ASN A 107 -9.28 -5.92 -9.65
C ASN A 107 -10.34 -7.01 -9.77
N GLU A 108 -10.57 -7.53 -10.98
CA GLU A 108 -11.48 -8.65 -11.25
C GLU A 108 -11.07 -9.90 -10.48
N ARG A 109 -9.79 -10.26 -10.53
CA ARG A 109 -9.25 -11.39 -9.76
C ARG A 109 -9.44 -11.20 -8.25
N VAL A 110 -9.05 -10.04 -7.72
CA VAL A 110 -9.19 -9.75 -6.28
C VAL A 110 -10.67 -9.74 -5.86
N ALA A 111 -11.57 -9.25 -6.72
CA ALA A 111 -13.00 -9.31 -6.48
C ALA A 111 -13.51 -10.77 -6.47
N ALA A 112 -13.01 -11.62 -7.38
CA ALA A 112 -13.35 -13.04 -7.39
C ALA A 112 -12.82 -13.78 -6.14
N GLU A 113 -11.55 -13.56 -5.75
CA GLU A 113 -10.95 -14.12 -4.54
C GLU A 113 -11.70 -13.69 -3.28
N MET A 114 -12.22 -12.46 -3.23
CA MET A 114 -13.01 -12.02 -2.08
C MET A 114 -14.31 -12.80 -1.87
N THR A 115 -14.89 -13.39 -2.92
CA THR A 115 -16.08 -14.24 -2.77
C THR A 115 -15.78 -15.56 -2.09
N THR A 116 -14.55 -16.07 -2.22
CA THR A 116 -14.14 -17.38 -1.68
C THR A 116 -13.62 -17.32 -0.24
N ILE A 117 -13.17 -16.15 0.23
CA ILE A 117 -12.68 -15.96 1.60
C ILE A 117 -13.84 -16.05 2.60
N GLU A 118 -13.67 -16.81 3.67
CA GLU A 118 -14.67 -16.94 4.74
C GLU A 118 -14.91 -15.62 5.48
N ALA A 119 -16.14 -15.38 5.95
CA ALA A 119 -16.52 -14.14 6.62
C ALA A 119 -15.66 -13.84 7.86
N GLU A 120 -15.18 -14.87 8.55
CA GLU A 120 -14.30 -14.75 9.73
C GLU A 120 -12.90 -14.23 9.37
N GLU A 121 -12.32 -14.71 8.27
CA GLU A 121 -11.01 -14.27 7.79
C GLU A 121 -11.07 -12.82 7.29
N ARG A 122 -12.16 -12.43 6.60
CA ARG A 122 -12.40 -11.03 6.23
C ARG A 122 -12.48 -10.12 7.46
N ALA A 123 -13.13 -10.58 8.53
CA ALA A 123 -13.20 -9.83 9.78
C ALA A 123 -11.84 -9.70 10.47
N ALA A 124 -10.97 -10.71 10.38
CA ALA A 124 -9.59 -10.63 10.88
C ALA A 124 -8.76 -9.58 10.12
N ILE A 125 -8.83 -9.56 8.78
CA ILE A 125 -8.16 -8.57 7.93
C ILE A 125 -8.67 -7.15 8.26
N ALA A 126 -9.99 -6.99 8.37
CA ALA A 126 -10.59 -5.71 8.73
C ALA A 126 -10.12 -5.21 10.11
N ARG A 127 -10.04 -6.09 11.12
CA ARG A 127 -9.50 -5.76 12.44
C ARG A 127 -8.07 -5.25 12.37
N GLY A 128 -7.21 -5.89 11.57
CA GLY A 128 -5.83 -5.43 11.36
C GLY A 128 -5.75 -4.00 10.83
N HIS A 129 -6.59 -3.67 9.83
CA HIS A 129 -6.67 -2.31 9.29
C HIS A 129 -7.24 -1.28 10.28
N ARG A 130 -8.24 -1.66 11.10
CA ARG A 130 -8.78 -0.81 12.16
C ARG A 130 -7.72 -0.46 13.21
N ILE A 131 -6.97 -1.46 13.70
CA ILE A 131 -5.92 -1.22 14.70
C ILE A 131 -4.87 -0.25 14.15
N GLN A 132 -4.42 -0.46 12.91
CA GLN A 132 -3.47 0.45 12.25
C GLN A 132 -4.04 1.85 12.08
N SER A 133 -5.30 1.98 11.67
CA SER A 133 -5.97 3.29 11.55
C SER A 133 -6.00 4.04 12.88
N ARG A 134 -6.35 3.35 13.98
CA ARG A 134 -6.37 3.94 15.33
C ARG A 134 -4.99 4.38 15.80
N ALA A 135 -3.96 3.59 15.53
CA ALA A 135 -2.58 3.98 15.84
C ALA A 135 -2.17 5.28 15.11
N PHE A 136 -2.53 5.40 13.82
CA PHE A 136 -2.25 6.62 13.06
C PHE A 136 -3.09 7.82 13.52
N PHE A 137 -4.37 7.64 13.88
CA PHE A 137 -5.15 8.72 14.50
C PHE A 137 -4.57 9.18 15.83
N GLY A 138 -4.10 8.24 16.66
CA GLY A 138 -3.39 8.56 17.90
C GLY A 138 -2.12 9.37 17.64
N ALA A 139 -1.30 8.94 16.68
CA ALA A 139 -0.09 9.67 16.28
C ALA A 139 -0.42 11.08 15.72
N ALA A 140 -1.49 11.21 14.93
CA ALA A 140 -1.96 12.49 14.41
C ALA A 140 -2.39 13.43 15.56
N ALA A 141 -3.11 12.91 16.56
CA ALA A 141 -3.52 13.68 17.73
C ALA A 141 -2.32 14.15 18.56
N VAL A 142 -1.34 13.27 18.81
CA VAL A 142 -0.09 13.63 19.51
C VAL A 142 0.67 14.71 18.74
N ALA A 143 0.79 14.58 17.42
CA ALA A 143 1.45 15.58 16.59
C ALA A 143 0.71 16.94 16.60
N LEU A 144 -0.63 16.91 16.58
CA LEU A 144 -1.45 18.12 16.68
C LEU A 144 -1.32 18.80 18.04
N VAL A 145 -1.30 18.03 19.14
CA VAL A 145 -1.03 18.57 20.48
C VAL A 145 0.36 19.17 20.57
N GLY A 146 1.37 18.52 19.97
CA GLY A 146 2.73 19.08 19.88
C GLY A 146 2.79 20.40 19.11
N PHE A 147 2.04 20.52 18.01
CA PHE A 147 1.88 21.77 17.27
C PHE A 147 1.28 22.89 18.14
N LEU A 148 0.17 22.60 18.83
CA LEU A 148 -0.49 23.57 19.72
C LEU A 148 0.41 23.99 20.88
N TYR A 149 1.15 23.03 21.45
CA TYR A 149 2.13 23.30 22.50
C TYR A 149 3.24 24.23 22.02
N MET A 150 3.79 24.01 20.83
CA MET A 150 4.84 24.87 20.27
C MET A 150 4.36 26.29 19.97
N LEU A 151 3.12 26.44 19.51
CA LEU A 151 2.50 27.76 19.36
C LEU A 151 2.35 28.46 20.71
N ALA A 152 1.87 27.74 21.73
CA ALA A 152 1.69 28.29 23.07
C ALA A 152 3.02 28.66 23.75
N SER A 153 4.10 27.91 23.49
CA SER A 153 5.43 28.17 24.05
C SER A 153 6.21 29.27 23.32
N GLY A 154 5.63 29.90 22.29
CA GLY A 154 6.29 30.95 21.50
C GLY A 154 7.43 30.44 20.61
N ALA A 155 7.42 29.17 20.22
CA ALA A 155 8.41 28.62 19.31
C ALA A 155 8.28 29.24 17.90
N SER A 156 9.34 29.13 17.09
CA SER A 156 9.29 29.59 15.69
C SER A 156 8.18 28.90 14.92
N PHE A 157 7.40 29.68 14.16
CA PHE A 157 6.30 29.19 13.34
C PHE A 157 6.72 28.09 12.36
N LEU A 158 7.94 28.18 11.80
CA LEU A 158 8.49 27.15 10.91
C LEU A 158 8.62 25.78 11.60
N LEU A 159 8.98 25.77 12.89
CA LEU A 159 9.08 24.54 13.65
C LEU A 159 7.69 23.96 13.95
N ALA A 160 6.73 24.81 14.33
CA ALA A 160 5.34 24.41 14.55
C ALA A 160 4.72 23.82 13.27
N LEU A 161 4.97 24.43 12.10
CA LEU A 161 4.44 23.96 10.82
C LEU A 161 4.89 22.52 10.47
N ASN A 162 6.09 22.11 10.89
CA ASN A 162 6.54 20.72 10.72
C ASN A 162 5.66 19.75 11.52
N TRP A 163 5.30 20.10 12.76
CA TRP A 163 4.39 19.28 13.58
C TRP A 163 3.00 19.17 12.98
N LEU A 164 2.48 20.28 12.43
CA LEU A 164 1.22 20.26 11.70
C LEU A 164 1.29 19.36 10.45
N SER A 165 2.41 19.38 9.75
CA SER A 165 2.64 18.54 8.56
C SER A 165 2.66 17.05 8.91
N PHE A 166 3.29 16.68 10.02
CA PHE A 166 3.23 15.30 10.54
C PHE A 166 1.81 14.90 10.97
N ALA A 167 1.08 15.80 11.64
CA ALA A 167 -0.30 15.55 12.02
C ALA A 167 -1.17 15.26 10.78
N PHE A 168 -1.02 16.07 9.73
CA PHE A 168 -1.72 15.88 8.46
C PHE A 168 -1.34 14.56 7.77
N LEU A 169 -0.04 14.23 7.70
CA LEU A 169 0.43 12.98 7.11
C LEU A 169 -0.19 11.76 7.82
N PHE A 170 -0.13 11.72 9.15
CA PHE A 170 -0.70 10.61 9.92
C PHE A 170 -2.22 10.54 9.79
N TRP A 171 -2.89 11.69 9.72
CA TRP A 171 -4.33 11.75 9.48
C TRP A 171 -4.73 11.15 8.13
N VAL A 172 -4.02 11.47 7.05
CA VAL A 172 -4.26 10.88 5.71
C VAL A 172 -4.03 9.36 5.73
N LEU A 173 -2.97 8.88 6.39
CA LEU A 173 -2.70 7.45 6.52
C LEU A 173 -3.79 6.74 7.34
N ALA A 174 -4.28 7.38 8.40
CA ALA A 174 -5.37 6.87 9.23
C ALA A 174 -6.67 6.73 8.43
N LEU A 175 -7.04 7.75 7.65
CA LEU A 175 -8.19 7.73 6.74
C LEU A 175 -8.07 6.60 5.71
N LYS A 176 -6.91 6.48 5.06
CA LYS A 176 -6.66 5.42 4.07
C LYS A 176 -6.89 4.03 4.67
N LYS A 177 -6.41 3.78 5.89
CA LYS A 177 -6.57 2.49 6.58
C LYS A 177 -7.99 2.25 7.05
N SER A 178 -8.68 3.29 7.53
CA SER A 178 -10.09 3.22 7.92
C SER A 178 -11.00 2.89 6.73
N TYR A 179 -10.76 3.54 5.58
CA TYR A 179 -11.48 3.25 4.34
C TYR A 179 -11.26 1.80 3.88
N ARG A 180 -10.02 1.31 3.91
CA ARG A 180 -9.71 -0.08 3.56
C ARG A 180 -10.40 -1.09 4.49
N ALA A 181 -10.47 -0.79 5.79
CA ALA A 181 -11.21 -1.63 6.73
C ALA A 181 -12.70 -1.68 6.36
N TRP A 182 -13.31 -0.54 6.02
CA TRP A 182 -14.70 -0.47 5.58
C TRP A 182 -14.93 -1.29 4.30
N GLN A 183 -14.11 -1.10 3.26
CA GLN A 183 -14.21 -1.85 1.99
C GLN A 183 -14.17 -3.37 2.17
N VAL A 184 -13.30 -3.87 3.06
CA VAL A 184 -13.19 -5.30 3.37
C VAL A 184 -14.44 -5.80 4.11
N THR A 185 -15.02 -4.99 4.99
CA THR A 185 -16.22 -5.39 5.75
C THR A 185 -17.50 -5.37 4.91
N THR A 186 -17.63 -4.44 3.97
CA THR A 186 -18.82 -4.29 3.11
C THR A 186 -18.70 -5.03 1.79
N GLY A 187 -17.50 -5.51 1.42
CA GLY A 187 -17.24 -6.13 0.12
C GLY A 187 -17.27 -5.15 -1.05
N THR A 188 -17.27 -3.83 -0.78
CA THR A 188 -17.35 -2.77 -1.80
C THR A 188 -15.97 -2.41 -2.37
N LEU A 189 -15.24 -3.41 -2.85
CA LEU A 189 -13.94 -3.23 -3.49
C LEU A 189 -14.11 -2.68 -4.91
N PHE A 190 -13.31 -1.67 -5.24
CA PHE A 190 -13.21 -1.07 -6.58
C PHE A 190 -14.47 -0.38 -7.14
N ILE A 191 -15.46 -0.08 -6.29
CA ILE A 191 -16.64 0.69 -6.70
C ILE A 191 -16.30 2.19 -6.79
N GLU A 192 -16.56 2.80 -7.93
CA GLU A 192 -16.41 4.24 -8.13
C GLU A 192 -17.34 5.04 -7.21
N GLY A 193 -16.83 6.13 -6.61
CA GLY A 193 -17.62 6.97 -5.69
C GLY A 193 -17.82 6.42 -4.27
N ALA A 194 -17.44 5.16 -4.00
CA ALA A 194 -17.58 4.54 -2.67
C ALA A 194 -16.82 5.31 -1.57
N PHE A 195 -15.71 5.97 -1.91
CA PHE A 195 -14.97 6.81 -0.97
C PHE A 195 -15.80 7.99 -0.46
N TRP A 196 -16.49 8.71 -1.35
CA TRP A 196 -17.30 9.86 -0.97
C TRP A 196 -18.53 9.45 -0.17
N HIS A 197 -19.13 8.32 -0.52
CA HIS A 197 -20.21 7.72 0.27
C HIS A 197 -19.74 7.42 1.69
N TRP A 198 -18.61 6.70 1.82
CA TRP A 198 -18.00 6.37 3.11
C TRP A 198 -17.65 7.62 3.92
N LEU A 199 -16.97 8.59 3.31
CA LEU A 199 -16.50 9.80 4.02
C LEU A 199 -17.66 10.62 4.62
N LYS A 200 -18.83 10.63 3.97
CA LYS A 200 -20.00 11.40 4.42
C LYS A 200 -20.90 10.65 5.38
N HIS A 201 -21.07 9.34 5.22
CA HIS A 201 -22.11 8.57 5.91
C HIS A 201 -21.57 7.61 6.97
N GLU A 202 -20.28 7.26 6.91
CA GLU A 202 -19.70 6.22 7.75
C GLU A 202 -18.81 6.79 8.85
N LYS A 203 -18.75 6.05 9.96
CA LYS A 203 -17.95 6.46 11.12
C LYS A 203 -16.50 6.03 10.96
N TRP A 204 -15.69 6.95 10.44
CA TRP A 204 -14.24 6.83 10.22
C TRP A 204 -13.38 6.53 11.47
N ILE A 205 -13.92 6.74 12.70
CA ILE A 205 -13.20 6.59 13.99
C ILE A 205 -13.61 5.33 14.79
N THR A 206 -14.56 4.51 14.32
CA THR A 206 -15.10 3.38 15.12
C THR A 206 -14.17 2.17 15.17
#